data_AF-W6P7W9-F1
#
_entry.id   AF-W6P7W9-F1
#
_cell.length_a   1.000
_cell.length_b   1.000
_cell.length_c   1.000
_cell.angle_alpha   90.00
_cell.angle_beta   90.00
_cell.angle_gamma   90.00
#
_symmetry.space_group_name_H-M   'P 1'
#
loop_
_entity.id
_entity.type
_entity.pdbx_description
1 polymer ?
#
loop_
_entity_poly.entity_id
_entity_poly.type
_entity_poly.pdbx_seq_one_letter_code
_entity_poly.pdbx_strand_id
1 'polypeptide(L)' 'MAKQFKPETLCVQAGWTPKKGEPRVLPIYQSTTFKYDTSEQMARLFDLEDSGYFYTRLQNPTNDAVVAQLLKVV' A
#
# COMPACT_ATOMS: atom_id res chain seq x y z
N MET A 1 3.93 17.17 -18.98
CA MET A 1 3.30 15.88 -19.36
C MET A 1 3.99 14.78 -18.60
N ALA A 2 3.24 13.86 -17.97
CA ALA A 2 3.85 12.71 -17.32
C ALA A 2 4.48 11.80 -18.38
N LYS A 3 5.72 11.35 -18.16
CA LYS A 3 6.40 10.43 -19.06
C LYS A 3 5.67 9.08 -19.02
N GLN A 4 5.14 8.65 -20.16
CA GLN A 4 4.51 7.34 -20.28
C GLN A 4 5.62 6.28 -20.45
N PHE A 5 5.72 5.37 -19.49
CA PHE A 5 6.67 4.27 -19.55
C PHE A 5 6.07 3.09 -20.31
N LYS A 6 6.93 2.23 -20.86
CA LYS A 6 6.49 0.97 -21.47
C LYS A 6 5.95 0.01 -20.40
N PRO A 7 5.00 -0.89 -20.73
CA PRO A 7 4.43 -1.84 -19.77
C PRO A 7 5.48 -2.67 -19.04
N GLU A 8 6.56 -3.09 -19.72
CA GLU A 8 7.62 -3.91 -19.10
C GLU A 8 8.37 -3.15 -18.00
N THR A 9 8.49 -1.82 -18.14
CA THR A 9 9.07 -0.97 -17.09
C THR A 9 8.11 -0.86 -15.90
N LEU A 10 6.81 -0.73 -16.17
CA LEU A 10 5.79 -0.60 -15.13
C LEU A 10 5.64 -1.89 -14.33
N CYS A 11 5.73 -3.07 -14.96
CA CYS A 11 5.72 -4.36 -14.27
C CYS A 11 6.84 -4.51 -13.21
N VAL A 12 7.94 -3.75 -13.34
CA VAL A 12 9.09 -3.82 -12.43
C VAL A 12 9.13 -2.63 -11.46
N GLN A 13 8.70 -1.45 -11.89
CA GLN A 13 8.94 -0.19 -11.15
C GLN A 13 7.67 0.48 -10.62
N ALA A 14 6.47 0.05 -11.00
CA ALA A 14 5.23 0.63 -10.48
C ALA A 14 4.87 0.06 -9.09
N GLY A 15 3.78 0.55 -8.49
CA GLY A 15 3.30 0.08 -7.18
C GLY A 15 4.02 0.63 -5.95
N TRP A 16 5.33 0.91 -6.02
CA TRP A 16 6.12 1.41 -4.88
C TRP A 16 6.97 2.62 -5.28
N THR A 17 6.96 3.68 -4.49
CA THR A 17 7.75 4.90 -4.73
C THR A 17 8.41 5.34 -3.43
N PRO A 18 9.57 4.76 -3.08
CA PRO A 18 10.19 4.99 -1.79
C PRO A 18 10.71 6.42 -1.65
N LYS A 19 10.54 7.01 -0.48
CA LYS A 19 11.12 8.29 -0.06
C LYS A 19 12.53 8.10 0.51
N LYS A 20 13.20 9.22 0.81
CA LYS A 20 14.55 9.19 1.43
C LYS A 20 14.51 8.44 2.76
N GLY A 21 15.29 7.37 2.86
CA GLY A 21 15.37 6.51 4.06
C GLY A 21 14.44 5.30 4.02
N GLU A 22 13.56 5.20 3.01
CA GLU A 22 12.71 4.03 2.82
C GLU A 22 13.43 2.94 1.98
N PRO A 23 13.12 1.65 2.18
CA PRO A 23 13.68 0.56 1.39
C PRO A 23 13.39 0.69 -0.11
N ARG A 24 14.38 0.36 -0.96
CA ARG A 24 14.21 0.41 -2.41
C ARG A 24 13.14 -0.56 -2.92
N VAL A 25 13.05 -1.73 -2.30
CA VAL A 25 12.02 -2.74 -2.54
C VAL A 25 11.01 -2.67 -1.42
N LEU A 26 9.72 -2.77 -1.74
CA LEU A 26 8.66 -2.78 -0.74
C LEU A 26 8.87 -3.93 0.26
N PRO A 27 8.87 -3.64 1.58
CA PRO A 27 8.92 -4.70 2.59
C PRO A 27 7.71 -5.63 2.55
N ILE A 28 7.90 -6.85 3.04
CA ILE A 28 6.81 -7.81 3.18
C ILE A 28 6.13 -7.58 4.52
N TYR A 29 4.86 -7.15 4.49
CA TYR A 29 4.02 -6.97 5.67
C TYR A 29 3.37 -8.31 6.07
N GLN A 30 4.18 -9.20 6.63
CA GLN A 30 3.75 -10.53 7.09
C GLN A 30 3.10 -10.47 8.48
N SER A 31 2.00 -9.72 8.58
CA SER A 31 1.18 -9.63 9.80
C SER A 31 -0.28 -9.82 9.45
N THR A 32 -1.06 -10.31 10.41
CA THR A 32 -2.53 -10.36 10.30
C THR A 32 -3.20 -9.09 10.80
N THR A 33 -2.57 -8.39 11.74
CA THR A 33 -3.12 -7.23 12.47
C THR A 33 -2.12 -6.07 12.55
N PHE A 34 -2.63 -4.87 12.84
CA PHE A 34 -1.86 -3.63 12.95
C PHE A 34 -2.22 -2.91 14.25
N LYS A 35 -1.22 -2.26 14.86
CA LYS A 35 -1.39 -1.57 16.14
C LYS A 35 -1.89 -0.14 15.93
N TYR A 36 -2.76 0.30 16.84
CA TYR A 36 -3.22 1.68 16.96
C TYR A 36 -2.96 2.21 18.37
N ASP A 37 -2.91 3.53 18.50
CA ASP A 37 -2.57 4.18 19.77
C ASP A 37 -3.79 4.28 20.71
N THR A 38 -5.00 4.41 20.16
CA THR A 38 -6.25 4.49 20.96
C THR A 38 -7.41 3.71 20.34
N SER A 39 -8.41 3.40 21.18
CA SER A 39 -9.67 2.77 20.77
C SER A 39 -10.48 3.64 19.80
N GLU A 40 -10.46 4.95 19.99
CA GLU A 40 -11.21 5.91 19.18
C GLU A 40 -10.66 5.95 17.76
N GLN A 41 -9.34 5.83 17.60
CA GLN A 41 -8.72 5.73 16.27
C GLN A 41 -9.18 4.46 15.52
N MET A 42 -9.27 3.34 16.23
CA MET A 42 -9.80 2.11 15.64
C MET A 42 -11.27 2.28 15.21
N ALA A 43 -12.11 2.89 16.04
CA ALA A 43 -13.52 3.12 15.73
C ALA A 43 -13.69 3.92 14.42
N ARG A 44 -12.96 5.02 14.26
CA ARG A 44 -13.00 5.85 13.05
C ARG A 44 -12.60 5.12 11.77
N LEU A 45 -11.71 4.13 11.86
CA LEU A 45 -11.34 3.29 10.71
C LEU A 45 -12.47 2.33 10.30
N PHE A 46 -13.23 1.80 11.27
CA PHE A 46 -14.41 0.98 10.99
C PHE A 46 -15.56 1.79 10.41
N ASP A 47 -15.71 3.04 10.85
CA ASP A 47 -16.71 3.99 10.34
C ASP A 47 -16.28 4.68 9.03
N LEU A 48 -15.11 4.34 8.49
CA LEU A 48 -14.54 4.90 7.25
C LEU A 48 -14.25 6.41 7.31
N GLU A 49 -14.15 6.97 8.52
CA GLU A 49 -13.77 8.36 8.77
C GLU A 49 -12.26 8.58 8.64
N ASP A 50 -11.46 7.55 8.98
CA ASP A 50 -10.01 7.51 8.83
C ASP A 50 -9.60 6.43 7.80
N SER A 51 -8.41 6.59 7.21
CA SER A 51 -7.80 5.58 6.32
C SER A 51 -6.65 4.85 7.00
N GLY A 52 -6.56 3.53 6.85
CA GLY A 52 -5.44 2.76 7.36
C GLY A 52 -5.67 1.24 7.32
N TYR A 53 -4.59 0.50 7.55
CA TYR A 53 -4.61 -0.97 7.58
C TYR A 53 -4.84 -1.48 8.98
N PHE A 54 -5.98 -2.11 9.27
CA PHE A 54 -6.27 -2.68 10.59
C PHE A 54 -6.31 -4.20 10.60
N TYR A 55 -6.61 -4.83 9.45
CA TYR A 55 -6.69 -6.28 9.37
C TYR A 55 -6.41 -6.79 7.95
N THR A 56 -5.45 -7.71 7.81
CA THR A 56 -4.94 -8.19 6.50
C THR A 56 -5.97 -8.90 5.64
N ARG A 57 -7.04 -9.46 6.23
CA ARG A 57 -8.16 -10.03 5.46
C ARG A 57 -8.89 -8.97 4.63
N LEU A 58 -8.84 -7.70 5.03
CA LEU A 58 -9.48 -6.59 4.34
C LEU A 58 -8.47 -5.88 3.43
N GLN A 59 -7.33 -5.47 3.97
CA GLN A 59 -6.28 -4.76 3.23
C GLN A 59 -4.89 -5.03 3.82
N ASN A 60 -3.87 -5.05 2.98
CA ASN A 60 -2.48 -5.25 3.40
C ASN A 60 -1.53 -4.41 2.50
N PRO A 61 -0.54 -3.70 3.08
CA PRO A 61 0.31 -2.80 2.29
C PRO A 61 1.07 -3.48 1.14
N THR A 62 1.50 -4.73 1.32
CA THR A 62 2.19 -5.49 0.26
C THR A 62 1.24 -5.81 -0.89
N ASN A 63 0.00 -6.18 -0.60
CA ASN A 63 -1.01 -6.49 -1.62
C ASN A 63 -1.50 -5.21 -2.33
N ASP A 64 -1.70 -4.12 -1.59
CA ASP A 64 -2.14 -2.84 -2.15
C ASP A 64 -1.13 -2.29 -3.16
N ALA A 65 0.17 -2.45 -2.90
CA ALA A 65 1.20 -2.08 -3.87
C ALA A 65 1.13 -2.90 -5.16
N VAL A 66 0.79 -4.20 -5.08
CA VAL A 66 0.56 -5.03 -6.27
C VAL A 66 -0.66 -4.54 -7.05
N VAL A 67 -1.76 -4.21 -6.36
CA VAL A 67 -2.95 -3.63 -7.02
C VAL A 67 -2.60 -2.29 -7.69
N ALA A 68 -1.88 -1.41 -7.00
CA ALA A 68 -1.42 -0.14 -7.55
C ALA A 68 -0.43 -0.30 -8.72
N GLN A 69 0.33 -1.39 -8.77
CA GLN A 69 1.15 -1.77 -9.92
C GLN A 69 0.27 -2.19 -11.10
N LEU A 70 -0.69 -3.08 -10.87
CA LEU A 70 -1.58 -3.59 -11.92
C LEU A 70 -2.36 -2.47 -12.60
N LEU A 71 -2.93 -1.53 -11.83
CA LEU A 71 -3.68 -0.38 -12.35
C LEU A 71 -2.88 0.55 -13.27
N LYS A 72 -1.54 0.43 -13.32
CA LYS A 72 -0.70 1.20 -14.24
C LYS A 72 -0.30 0.39 -15.47
N VAL A 73 -0.37 -0.93 -15.40
CA VAL A 73 0.03 -1.86 -16.46
C VAL A 73 -1.14 -2.16 -17.40
N VAL A 74 -2.34 -2.32 -16.85
CA VAL A 74 -3.59 -2.51 -17.62
C VAL A 74 -4.22 -1.18 -18.01
#